data_AF-A0A1H1AA17-F1
#
_entry.id   AF-A0A1H1AA17-F1
#
_cell.length_a   1.000
_cell.length_b   1.000
_cell.length_c   1.000
_cell.angle_alpha   90.00
_cell.angle_beta   90.00
_cell.angle_gamma   90.00
#
_symmetry.space_group_name_H-M   'P 1'
#
loop_
_entity.id
_entity.type
_entity.pdbx_description
1 polymer ?
#
loop_
_entity_poly.entity_id
_entity_poly.type
_entity_poly.pdbx_seq_one_letter_code
_entity_poly.pdbx_strand_id
1 'polypeptide(L)' 'MGFWYFLILFIGVALLVAGGLKKGVSREVKLVIILFIFGSLLVLMSLFMFLPGSAEVVSQLLNMNE' A
#
# COMPACT_ATOMS: atom_id res chain seq x y z
N MET A 1 -17.54 6.17 -2.13
CA MET A 1 -16.82 5.90 -3.41
C MET A 1 -15.37 5.45 -3.17
N GLY A 2 -14.62 6.08 -2.26
CA GLY A 2 -13.25 5.67 -1.88
C GLY A 2 -13.05 4.20 -1.50
N PHE A 3 -14.01 3.61 -0.79
CA PHE A 3 -13.97 2.21 -0.34
C PHE A 3 -13.70 1.20 -1.46
N TRP A 4 -14.34 1.38 -2.62
CA TRP A 4 -14.17 0.46 -3.76
C TRP A 4 -12.75 0.52 -4.35
N TYR A 5 -12.09 1.68 -4.32
CA TYR A 5 -10.70 1.82 -4.77
C TYR A 5 -9.73 1.08 -3.83
N PHE A 6 -9.93 1.20 -2.52
CA PHE A 6 -9.14 0.46 -1.54
C PHE A 6 -9.36 -1.06 -1.66
N LEU A 7 -10.60 -1.50 -1.89
CA LEU A 7 -10.91 -2.92 -2.07
C LEU A 7 -10.21 -3.51 -3.31
N ILE A 8 -10.29 -2.82 -4.46
CA ILE A 8 -9.60 -3.25 -5.71
C ILE A 8 -8.09 -3.31 -5.50
N LEU A 9 -7.53 -2.33 -4.80
CA LEU A 9 -6.10 -2.31 -4.53
C LEU A 9 -5.69 -3.46 -3.61
N PHE A 10 -6.45 -3.75 -2.55
CA PHE A 10 -6.18 -4.88 -1.66
C PHE A 10 -6.23 -6.22 -2.40
N ILE A 11 -7.20 -6.39 -3.31
CA ILE A 11 -7.31 -7.57 -4.17
C ILE A 11 -6.08 -7.67 -5.09
N GLY A 12 -5.63 -6.57 -5.68
CA GLY A 12 -4.43 -6.53 -6.52
C GLY A 12 -3.17 -6.94 -5.76
N VAL A 13 -2.96 -6.40 -4.55
CA VAL A 13 -1.83 -6.78 -3.69
C VAL A 13 -1.90 -8.26 -3.31
N ALA A 14 -3.08 -8.77 -2.94
CA ALA A 14 -3.26 -10.18 -2.57
C ALA A 14 -2.92 -11.13 -3.75
N LEU A 15 -3.32 -10.78 -4.97
CA LEU A 15 -2.98 -11.54 -6.19
C LEU A 15 -1.47 -11.57 -6.45
N LEU A 16 -0.77 -10.45 -6.27
CA LEU A 16 0.68 -10.38 -6.43
C LEU A 16 1.43 -11.22 -5.39
N VAL A 17 0.97 -11.18 -4.14
CA VAL A 17 1.53 -12.02 -3.06
C VAL A 17 1.29 -13.50 -3.36
N ALA A 18 0.06 -13.88 -3.73
CA ALA A 18 -0.28 -15.26 -4.08
C ALA A 18 0.55 -15.78 -5.27
N GLY A 19 0.76 -14.93 -6.29
CA GLY A 19 1.61 -15.25 -7.44
C GLY A 19 3.08 -15.41 -7.06
N GLY A 20 3.61 -14.56 -6.17
CA GLY A 20 5.01 -14.60 -5.73
C GLY A 20 5.36 -15.74 -4.76
N LEU A 21 4.37 -16.22 -3.99
CA LEU A 21 4.52 -17.38 -3.10
C LEU A 21 4.54 -18.71 -3.86
N LYS A 22 4.19 -18.72 -5.15
CA LYS A 22 4.19 -19.93 -5.97
C LYS A 22 5.62 -20.49 -6.12
N LYS A 23 5.78 -21.78 -5.83
CA LYS A 23 7.08 -22.47 -5.90
C LYS A 23 7.56 -22.53 -7.36
N GLY A 24 8.76 -22.00 -7.63
CA GLY A 24 9.34 -21.92 -8.99
C GLY A 24 9.49 -20.50 -9.56
N VAL A 25 9.09 -19.48 -8.80
CA VAL A 25 9.28 -18.08 -9.21
C VAL A 25 10.75 -17.66 -9.02
N SER A 26 11.35 -17.10 -10.07
CA SER A 26 12.75 -16.64 -10.07
C SER A 26 12.98 -15.54 -9.03
N ARG A 27 14.22 -15.41 -8.56
CA ARG A 27 14.62 -14.40 -7.56
C ARG A 27 14.31 -12.99 -8.04
N GLU A 28 14.45 -12.69 -9.33
CA GLU A 28 14.12 -11.35 -9.86
C GLU A 28 12.64 -11.04 -9.73
N VAL A 29 11.76 -12.01 -10.02
CA VAL A 29 10.31 -11.82 -9.94
C VAL A 29 9.85 -11.63 -8.49
N LYS A 30 10.47 -12.31 -7.52
CA LYS A 30 10.21 -12.04 -6.10
C LYS A 30 10.60 -10.61 -5.71
N LEU A 31 11.74 -10.12 -6.20
CA LEU A 31 12.19 -8.75 -5.95
C LEU A 31 11.23 -7.73 -6.54
N VAL A 32 10.78 -7.95 -7.78
CA VAL A 32 9.78 -7.10 -8.44
C VAL A 32 8.48 -7.06 -7.63
N ILE A 33 8.01 -8.21 -7.14
CA ILE A 33 6.79 -8.29 -6.32
C ILE A 33 6.96 -7.51 -5.02
N ILE A 34 8.11 -7.65 -4.33
CA ILE A 34 8.39 -6.90 -3.10
C ILE A 34 8.41 -5.39 -3.37
N LEU A 35 9.11 -4.95 -4.41
CA LEU A 35 9.17 -3.54 -4.81
C LEU A 35 7.78 -3.01 -5.19
N PHE A 36 6.97 -3.82 -5.85
CA PHE A 36 5.61 -3.44 -6.25
C PHE A 36 4.69 -3.28 -5.04
N ILE A 37 4.77 -4.19 -4.07
CA ILE A 37 4.02 -4.08 -2.81
C ILE A 37 4.43 -2.82 -2.06
N PHE A 38 5.73 -2.60 -1.87
CA PHE A 38 6.27 -1.42 -1.18
C PHE A 38 5.89 -0.11 -1.89
N GLY A 39 6.00 -0.09 -3.22
CA GLY A 39 5.60 1.04 -4.05
C GLY A 39 4.10 1.34 -3.95
N SER A 40 3.24 0.31 -3.98
CA SER A 40 1.79 0.50 -3.81
C SER A 40 1.44 1.06 -2.43
N LEU A 41 2.13 0.63 -1.38
CA LEU A 41 1.97 1.14 -0.01
C LEU A 41 2.36 2.62 0.08
N LEU A 42 3.47 3.01 -0.54
CA LEU A 42 3.91 4.41 -0.62
C LEU A 42 2.92 5.29 -1.39
N VAL A 43 2.37 4.79 -2.51
CA VAL A 43 1.36 5.50 -3.29
C VAL A 43 0.07 5.68 -2.47
N LEU A 44 -0.40 4.62 -1.81
CA LEU A 44 -1.55 4.69 -0.91
C LEU A 44 -1.35 5.71 0.21
N MET A 45 -0.18 5.67 0.85
CA MET A 45 0.15 6.59 1.95
C MET A 45 0.19 8.04 1.45
N SER A 46 0.74 8.27 0.26
CA SER A 46 0.75 9.60 -0.38
C SER A 46 -0.66 10.08 -0.71
N LEU A 47 -1.51 9.21 -1.24
CA LEU A 47 -2.92 9.51 -1.52
C LEU A 47 -3.70 9.81 -0.24
N PHE A 48 -3.42 9.07 0.84
CA PHE A 48 -4.01 9.32 2.15
C PHE A 48 -3.59 10.69 2.70
N MET A 49 -2.31 11.06 2.61
CA MET A 49 -1.81 12.39 3.01
C MET A 49 -2.33 13.53 2.13
N PHE A 50 -2.75 13.26 0.89
CA PHE A 50 -3.38 14.26 0.02
C PHE A 50 -4.85 14.52 0.35
N LEU A 51 -5.48 13.67 1.17
CA LEU A 51 -6.88 13.83 1.57
C LEU A 51 -7.00 14.99 2.59
N PRO A 52 -7.96 15.93 2.42
CA PRO A 52 -8.21 16.96 3.43
C PRO A 52 -8.62 16.31 4.77
N GLY A 53 -8.02 16.76 5.88
CA GLY A 53 -8.15 16.14 7.22
C GLY A 53 -7.08 15.10 7.57
N SER A 54 -6.24 14.69 6.60
CA SER A 54 -5.12 13.76 6.89
C SER A 54 -4.03 14.39 7.76
N ALA A 55 -3.82 15.71 7.66
CA ALA A 55 -2.88 16.44 8.49
C ALA A 55 -3.24 16.37 9.99
N GLU A 56 -4.53 16.43 10.33
CA GLU A 56 -5.01 16.27 11.71
C GLU A 56 -4.79 14.84 12.20
N VAL A 57 -5.10 13.84 11.37
CA VAL A 57 -4.85 12.42 11.70
C VAL A 57 -3.37 12.14 11.91
N VAL A 58 -2.50 12.68 11.05
CA VAL A 58 -1.04 12.54 11.19
C VAL A 58 -0.54 13.28 12.44
N SER A 59 -1.03 14.49 12.74
CA SER A 59 -0.65 15.23 13.94
C SER A 59 -1.05 14.53 15.24
N GLN A 60 -2.22 13.88 15.27
CA GLN A 60 -2.66 13.06 16.40
C GLN A 60 -1.86 11.75 16.52
N LEU A 61 -1.53 11.11 15.41
CA LEU A 61 -0.69 9.89 15.37
C LEU A 61 0.76 10.14 15.78
N LEU A 62 1.33 11.26 15.36
CA LEU A 62 2.67 11.68 15.76
C LEU A 62 2.72 12.29 17.16
N ASN A 63 1.58 12.40 17.85
CA ASN A 63 1.44 13.08 19.14
C ASN A 63 2.13 14.46 19.13
N MET A 64 2.00 15.18 18.01
CA MET A 64 2.36 16.59 17.93
C MET A 64 1.23 17.38 18.57
N ASN A 65 1.05 17.17 19.88
CA ASN A 65 0.19 18.00 20.71
C ASN A 65 1.04 19.18 21.20
N GLU A 66 0.99 20.30 20.47
CA GLU A 66 1.11 21.62 21.12
C GLU A 66 -0.27 22.09 21.56
#